data_AF-A0A529QCP9-F1
#
_entry.id   AF-A0A529QCP9-F1
#
_cell.length_a   1.000
_cell.length_b   1.000
_cell.length_c   1.000
_cell.angle_alpha   90.00
_cell.angle_beta   90.00
_cell.angle_gamma   90.00
#
_symmetry.space_group_name_H-M   'P 1'
#
loop_
_entity.id
_entity.type
_entity.pdbx_description
1 polymer ?
#
loop_
_entity_poly.entity_id
_entity_poly.type
_entity_poly.pdbx_seq_one_letter_code
_entity_poly.pdbx_strand_id
1 'polypeptide(L)' 'VRRRLVEAIRQAISDIDAEGLKLPFVREGTVGIHARALGGASLPLSERFLVRPNTTGGA' A
#
# COMPACT_ATOMS: atom_id res chain seq x y z
N VAL A 1 18.17 8.54 6.13
CA VAL A 1 17.83 8.01 4.78
C VAL A 1 16.33 8.01 4.50
N ARG A 2 15.47 7.40 5.35
CA ARG A 2 14.00 7.28 5.10
C ARG A 2 13.29 8.58 4.67
N ARG A 3 13.46 9.67 5.42
CA ARG A 3 12.89 10.99 5.08
C ARG A 3 13.27 11.49 3.69
N ARG A 4 14.53 11.33 3.31
CA ARG A 4 15.05 11.76 2.01
C ARG A 4 14.37 10.99 0.86
N LEU A 5 14.16 9.68 1.03
CA LEU A 5 13.46 8.87 0.03
C LEU A 5 11.99 9.29 -0.11
N VAL A 6 11.30 9.51 1.01
CA VAL A 6 9.91 9.97 0.98
C VAL A 6 9.78 11.31 0.28
N GLU A 7 10.69 12.25 0.55
CA GLU A 7 10.65 13.56 -0.11
C GLU A 7 10.96 13.47 -1.60
N ALA A 8 11.95 12.67 -1.99
CA ALA A 8 12.26 12.44 -3.40
C ALA A 8 11.09 11.81 -4.17
N ILE A 9 10.37 10.86 -3.55
CA ILE A 9 9.20 10.24 -4.18
C ILE A 9 8.03 11.24 -4.27
N ARG A 10 7.84 12.11 -3.27
CA ARG A 10 6.81 13.16 -3.34
C ARG A 10 7.02 14.10 -4.51
N GLN A 11 8.28 14.51 -4.74
CA GLN A 11 8.67 15.32 -5.89
C GLN A 11 8.46 14.56 -7.21
N ALA A 12 8.90 13.29 -7.28
CA ALA A 12 8.72 12.50 -8.50
C ALA A 12 7.24 12.23 -8.84
N ILE A 13 6.38 12.02 -7.85
CA ILE A 13 4.95 11.77 -8.05
C ILE A 13 4.20 13.03 -8.47
N SER A 14 4.65 14.24 -8.08
CA SER A 14 3.99 15.48 -8.52
C SER A 14 4.15 15.75 -10.01
N ASP A 15 5.15 15.14 -10.64
CA ASP A 15 5.45 15.31 -12.06
C ASP A 15 4.72 14.28 -12.95
N ILE A 16 3.99 13.33 -12.33
CA ILE A 16 3.20 12.33 -13.06
C ILE A 16 1.87 12.97 -13.47
N ASP A 17 1.51 12.79 -14.74
CA ASP A 17 0.17 13.11 -15.22
C ASP A 17 -0.85 12.19 -14.52
N ALA A 18 -1.62 12.79 -13.63
CA ALA A 18 -2.63 12.14 -12.81
C ALA A 18 -4.03 12.60 -13.21
N GLU A 19 -4.27 12.86 -14.51
CA GLU A 19 -5.59 13.28 -14.98
C GLU A 19 -6.70 12.34 -14.47
N GLY A 20 -7.70 12.93 -13.81
CA GLY A 20 -8.79 12.19 -13.18
C GLY A 20 -8.45 11.44 -11.89
N LEU A 21 -7.21 11.52 -11.38
CA LEU A 21 -6.74 10.83 -10.19
C LEU A 21 -6.26 11.80 -9.10
N LYS A 22 -6.59 11.49 -7.85
CA LYS A 22 -5.98 12.16 -6.70
C LYS A 22 -4.63 11.50 -6.41
N LEU A 23 -3.56 12.30 -6.40
CA LEU A 23 -2.23 11.82 -6.04
C LEU A 23 -2.25 11.16 -4.63
N PRO A 24 -1.59 10.01 -4.46
CA PRO A 24 -1.57 9.29 -3.20
C PRO A 24 -0.69 9.99 -2.15
N PHE A 25 -1.02 9.78 -0.88
CA PHE A 25 -0.20 10.30 0.22
C PHE A 25 1.04 9.42 0.45
N VAL A 26 2.23 9.98 0.25
CA VAL A 26 3.49 9.29 0.53
C VAL A 26 3.91 9.52 1.99
N ARG A 27 4.12 8.45 2.75
CA ARG A 27 4.48 8.48 4.17
C ARG A 27 5.61 7.52 4.50
N GLU A 28 6.40 7.84 5.52
CA GLU A 28 7.42 6.93 6.04
C GLU A 28 6.76 5.69 6.69
N GLY A 29 7.34 4.51 6.43
CA GLY A 29 6.96 3.28 7.11
C GLY A 29 7.32 3.33 8.59
N THR A 30 6.39 2.88 9.44
CA THR A 30 6.50 2.93 10.91
C THR A 30 6.76 1.56 11.56
N VAL A 31 6.40 0.46 10.90
CA VAL A 31 6.46 -0.89 11.50
C VAL A 31 7.88 -1.49 11.51
N GLY A 32 8.73 -1.11 10.55
CA GLY A 32 10.12 -1.58 10.50
C GLY A 32 10.25 -3.08 10.23
N ILE A 33 11.11 -3.77 10.98
CA ILE A 33 11.48 -5.18 10.73
C ILE A 33 10.29 -6.16 10.82
N HIS A 34 9.28 -5.83 11.62
CA HIS A 34 8.09 -6.67 11.79
C HIS A 34 7.05 -6.50 10.69
N ALA A 35 7.23 -5.58 9.74
CA ALA A 35 6.24 -5.27 8.72
C ALA A 35 5.81 -6.51 7.93
N ARG A 36 6.77 -7.38 7.60
CA ARG A 36 6.50 -8.64 6.88
C ARG A 36 5.66 -9.60 7.72
N ALA A 37 6.02 -9.79 8.99
CA ALA A 37 5.31 -10.70 9.88
C ALA A 37 3.87 -10.22 10.16
N LEU A 38 3.69 -8.92 10.42
CA LEU A 38 2.36 -8.34 10.63
C LEU A 38 1.48 -8.41 9.37
N GLY A 39 2.05 -8.15 8.20
CA GLY A 39 1.32 -8.30 6.93
C GLY A 39 0.88 -9.75 6.70
N GLY A 40 1.77 -10.72 6.94
CA GLY A 40 1.45 -12.14 6.83
C GLY A 40 0.34 -12.59 7.79
N ALA A 41 0.37 -12.13 9.03
CA ALA A 41 -0.67 -12.41 10.01
C ALA A 41 -2.02 -11.75 9.66
N SER A 42 -2.00 -10.64 8.92
CA SER A 42 -3.21 -9.88 8.53
C SER A 42 -3.91 -10.45 7.30
N LEU A 43 -3.23 -11.25 6.48
CA LEU A 43 -3.79 -11.84 5.26
C LEU A 43 -5.07 -12.66 5.51
N PRO A 44 -5.11 -13.66 6.41
CA PRO A 44 -6.32 -14.45 6.65
C PRO A 44 -7.48 -13.62 7.22
N LEU A 45 -7.19 -12.53 7.93
CA LEU A 45 -8.21 -11.58 8.39
C LEU A 45 -8.78 -10.78 7.21
N SER A 46 -7.92 -10.34 6.29
CA SER A 46 -8.35 -9.57 5.12
C SER A 46 -9.24 -10.37 4.17
N GLU A 47 -8.92 -11.65 3.96
CA GLU A 47 -9.70 -12.59 3.12
C GLU A 47 -11.08 -12.90 3.72
N ARG A 48 -11.17 -12.95 5.05
CA ARG A 48 -12.43 -13.26 5.74
C ARG A 48 -13.34 -12.05 5.94
N PHE A 49 -12.77 -10.85 6.08
CA PHE A 49 -13.52 -9.71 6.62
C PHE A 49 -13.36 -8.38 5.85
N LEU A 50 -12.32 -8.19 5.03
CA LEU A 50 -12.03 -6.89 4.40
C LEU A 50 -12.28 -6.85 2.90
N VAL A 51 -11.99 -7.93 2.19
CA VAL A 51 -12.19 -8.03 0.74
C VAL A 51 -13.30 -9.04 0.51
N ARG A 52 -14.33 -8.67 -0.28
CA ARG A 52 -15.34 -9.65 -0.71
C ARG A 52 -14.61 -10.81 -1.38
N PRO A 53 -14.83 -12.08 -0.97
CA PRO A 53 -14.19 -13.20 -1.65
C PRO A 53 -14.50 -13.13 -3.14
N ASN A 54 -13.45 -13.02 -3.96
CA ASN A 54 -13.54 -13.15 -5.40
C ASN A 54 -13.70 -14.64 -5.71
N THR A 55 -14.93 -15.15 -5.58
CA THR A 55 -15.29 -16.46 -6.10
C THR A 55 -15.13 -16.44 -7.63
N THR A 56 -13.90 -16.65 -8.11
CA THR A 56 -13.60 -17.00 -9.49
C THR A 56 -13.11 -18.43 -9.47
N GLY A 57 -14.08 -19.36 -9.39
CA GLY A 57 -13.81 -20.78 -9.34
C GLY A 57 -15.10 -21.60 -9.43
N GLY A 58 -15.44 -22.00 -10.66
CA GLY A 58 -16.14 -23.25 -10.96
C GLY A 58 -17.68 -23.25 -10.96
N ALA A 59 -18.26 -22.88 -12.11
CA ALA A 59 -19.30 -23.62 -12.87
C ALA A 59 -19.71 -22.80 -14.10
#